data_AF-A0A542SGU1-F1
#
_entry.id   AF-A0A542SGU1-F1
#
_cell.length_a   1.000
_cell.length_b   1.000
_cell.length_c   1.000
_cell.angle_alpha   90.00
_cell.angle_beta   90.00
_cell.angle_gamma   90.00
#
_symmetry.space_group_name_H-M   'P 1'
#
loop_
_entity.id
_entity.type
_entity.pdbx_description
1 polymer ?
#
loop_
_entity_poly.entity_id
_entity_poly.type
_entity_poly.pdbx_seq_one_letter_code
_entity_poly.pdbx_strand_id
1 'polypeptide(L)'
;MPGRSEGHQREFFRLRLEYALCADMTIVLVKGKTMEIGSTQVLIEDIGAGGLRFLSHLKMPANDQLVLQFATELCGQALKMYGHVVRTIPWETDYYEYAVRFTMEEEQHLEINRLVNRLAIRYRQKRSATEGRFFKGDRLAFLKELAQASLAMRASEA
;
A
#
# COMPACT_ATOMS: atom_id res chain seq x y z
N MET A 1 26.74 -32.95 3.30
CA MET A 1 25.54 -32.59 4.10
C MET A 1 24.93 -31.34 3.49
N PRO A 2 23.73 -31.38 2.88
CA PRO A 2 23.09 -30.18 2.33
C PRO A 2 22.53 -29.33 3.48
N GLY A 3 23.04 -28.10 3.60
CA GLY A 3 22.60 -27.10 4.54
C GLY A 3 21.23 -26.55 4.17
N ARG A 4 20.31 -26.70 5.13
CA ARG A 4 19.04 -25.99 5.34
C ARG A 4 18.66 -24.96 4.28
N SER A 5 17.53 -25.25 3.62
CA SER A 5 16.66 -24.23 3.02
C SER A 5 16.48 -23.08 4.02
N GLU A 6 17.03 -21.89 3.70
CA GLU A 6 16.60 -20.63 4.28
C GLU A 6 15.18 -20.36 3.76
N GLY A 7 14.22 -21.12 4.30
CA GLY A 7 12.81 -20.82 4.14
C GLY A 7 12.61 -19.47 4.77
N HIS A 8 12.49 -18.45 3.92
CA HIS A 8 12.02 -17.11 4.26
C HIS A 8 10.66 -17.30 4.93
N GLN A 9 10.65 -17.50 6.25
CA GLN A 9 9.45 -17.73 7.05
C GLN A 9 8.68 -16.43 7.02
N ARG A 10 7.67 -16.38 6.15
CA ARG A 10 6.72 -15.28 6.16
C ARG A 10 5.89 -15.47 7.42
N GLU A 11 6.18 -14.69 8.46
CA GLU A 11 5.44 -14.69 9.73
C GLU A 11 3.95 -14.33 9.53
N PHE A 12 3.63 -13.63 8.44
CA PHE A 12 2.30 -13.11 8.19
C PHE A 12 1.75 -13.53 6.82
N PHE A 13 0.50 -13.97 6.82
CA PHE A 13 -0.28 -14.25 5.61
C PHE A 13 -0.42 -12.98 4.78
N ARG A 14 -0.19 -13.09 3.46
CA ARG A 14 -0.40 -12.01 2.49
C ARG A 14 -1.60 -12.35 1.64
N LEU A 15 -2.59 -11.46 1.64
CA LEU A 15 -3.71 -11.55 0.72
C LEU A 15 -3.38 -10.75 -0.52
N ARG A 16 -3.29 -11.44 -1.65
CA ARG A 16 -3.31 -10.79 -2.96
C ARG A 16 -4.74 -10.39 -3.26
N LEU A 17 -4.93 -9.10 -3.51
CA LEU A 17 -6.24 -8.57 -3.83
C LEU A 17 -6.48 -8.78 -5.32
N GLU A 18 -7.61 -9.39 -5.68
CA GLU A 18 -8.00 -9.56 -7.09
C GLU A 18 -8.21 -8.20 -7.76
N TYR A 19 -8.70 -7.23 -6.98
CA TYR A 19 -8.87 -5.84 -7.36
C TYR A 19 -7.96 -4.97 -6.49
N ALA A 20 -7.22 -4.05 -7.10
CA ALA A 20 -6.30 -3.20 -6.34
C ALA A 20 -7.10 -2.32 -5.37
N LEU A 21 -6.66 -2.22 -4.12
CA LEU A 21 -7.33 -1.39 -3.12
C LEU A 21 -6.80 0.04 -3.21
N CYS A 22 -7.68 1.02 -3.46
CA CYS A 22 -7.33 2.42 -3.39
C CYS A 22 -7.11 2.82 -1.93
N ALA A 23 -5.95 3.41 -1.68
CA ALA A 23 -5.63 4.04 -0.40
C ALA A 23 -5.10 5.44 -0.65
N ASP A 24 -5.42 6.34 0.27
CA ASP A 24 -4.85 7.67 0.34
C ASP A 24 -3.51 7.56 1.10
N MET A 25 -2.41 7.78 0.39
CA MET A 25 -1.07 7.80 0.94
C MET A 25 -0.65 9.24 1.25
N THR A 26 -0.16 9.45 2.47
CA THR A 26 0.40 10.72 2.93
C THR A 26 1.79 10.47 3.47
N ILE A 27 2.77 11.28 3.06
CA ILE A 27 4.11 11.23 3.63
C ILE A 27 4.06 12.00 4.94
N VAL A 28 4.33 11.37 6.07
CA VAL A 28 4.24 12.02 7.40
C VAL A 28 5.60 12.30 8.03
N LEU A 29 6.64 11.58 7.63
CA LEU A 29 7.99 11.78 8.15
C LEU A 29 9.03 11.54 7.06
N VAL A 30 9.96 12.50 6.92
CA VAL A 30 11.10 12.42 5.99
C VAL A 30 12.37 12.81 6.74
N LYS A 31 13.38 11.94 6.75
CA LYS A 31 14.69 12.22 7.37
C LYS A 31 14.60 12.64 8.85
N GLY A 32 13.66 12.05 9.61
CA GLY A 32 13.44 12.38 11.03
C GLY A 32 12.69 13.69 11.27
N LYS A 33 12.28 14.43 10.22
CA LYS A 33 11.38 15.57 10.34
C LYS A 33 9.97 15.13 10.02
N THR A 34 9.06 15.32 10.98
CA THR A 34 7.62 15.18 10.77
C THR A 34 7.18 16.27 9.80
N MET A 35 6.85 15.89 8.58
CA MET A 35 6.32 16.78 7.56
C MET A 35 5.24 16.01 6.83
N GLU A 36 4.02 16.58 6.83
CA GLU A 36 2.92 16.08 6.02
C GLU A 36 3.09 16.62 4.60
N ILE A 37 3.71 15.82 3.72
CA ILE A 37 4.02 16.23 2.34
C ILE A 37 3.08 15.50 1.39
N GLY A 38 2.00 16.20 1.04
CA GLY A 38 1.07 15.80 0.01
C GLY A 38 0.23 14.57 0.38
N SER A 39 -0.99 14.53 -0.15
CA SER A 39 -1.84 13.35 -0.14
C SER A 39 -2.01 12.89 -1.58
N THR A 40 -1.64 11.64 -1.88
CA THR A 40 -1.86 11.04 -3.20
C THR A 40 -2.60 9.73 -3.04
N GLN A 41 -3.44 9.39 -4.00
CA GLN A 41 -3.99 8.04 -4.06
C GLN A 41 -2.97 7.07 -4.59
N VAL A 42 -3.02 5.84 -4.07
CA VAL A 42 -2.17 4.72 -4.49
C VAL A 42 -3.01 3.46 -4.61
N LEU A 43 -2.51 2.53 -5.41
CA LEU A 43 -3.15 1.22 -5.62
C LEU A 43 -2.38 0.15 -4.86
N ILE A 44 -3.00 -0.43 -3.84
CA ILE A 44 -2.45 -1.56 -3.07
C ILE A 44 -2.77 -2.86 -3.81
N GLU A 45 -1.76 -3.62 -4.17
CA GLU A 45 -1.91 -4.92 -4.85
C GLU A 45 -1.95 -6.10 -3.87
N ASP A 46 -1.14 -6.03 -2.83
CA ASP A 46 -1.13 -7.03 -1.77
C ASP A 46 -1.02 -6.37 -0.40
N ILE A 47 -1.69 -6.99 0.57
CA ILE A 47 -1.69 -6.55 1.96
C ILE A 47 -1.50 -7.76 2.87
N GLY A 48 -0.68 -7.60 3.89
CA GLY A 48 -0.51 -8.57 4.96
C GLY A 48 -0.33 -7.86 6.29
N ALA A 49 -0.36 -8.60 7.39
CA ALA A 49 -0.26 -8.00 8.71
C ALA A 49 1.11 -7.32 8.95
N GLY A 50 2.18 -7.73 8.26
CA GLY A 50 3.51 -7.11 8.40
C GLY A 50 3.81 -5.96 7.42
N GLY A 51 2.95 -5.73 6.43
CA GLY A 51 3.23 -4.75 5.38
C GLY A 51 2.32 -4.89 4.16
N LEU A 52 2.51 -3.99 3.20
CA LEU A 52 1.73 -3.96 1.97
C LEU A 52 2.61 -3.65 0.76
N ARG A 53 2.09 -3.95 -0.42
CA ARG A 53 2.67 -3.58 -1.71
C ARG A 53 1.73 -2.66 -2.44
N PHE A 54 2.23 -1.50 -2.87
CA PHE A 54 1.46 -0.55 -3.65
C PHE A 54 2.21 -0.07 -4.88
N LEU A 55 1.46 0.40 -5.88
CA LEU A 55 1.97 1.01 -7.09
C LEU A 55 1.77 2.53 -7.02
N SER A 56 2.78 3.27 -7.48
CA SER A 56 2.73 4.73 -7.57
C SER A 56 3.58 5.26 -8.73
N HIS A 57 3.21 6.40 -9.28
CA HIS A 57 4.01 7.18 -10.24
C HIS A 57 5.10 8.03 -9.56
N LEU A 58 5.02 8.21 -8.25
CA LEU A 58 5.97 9.03 -7.51
C LEU A 58 7.24 8.24 -7.22
N LYS A 59 8.37 8.73 -7.72
CA LYS A 59 9.69 8.17 -7.42
C LYS A 59 10.15 8.55 -6.01
N MET A 60 9.97 7.62 -5.07
CA MET A 60 10.46 7.73 -3.69
C MET A 60 11.72 6.88 -3.46
N PRO A 61 12.68 7.37 -2.66
CA PRO A 61 13.80 6.54 -2.20
C PRO A 61 13.33 5.53 -1.15
N ALA A 62 13.76 4.27 -1.26
CA ALA A 62 13.60 3.29 -0.19
C ALA A 62 14.54 3.66 0.97
N ASN A 63 13.98 4.19 2.05
CA ASN A 63 14.74 4.58 3.23
C ASN A 63 13.85 4.43 4.47
N ASP A 64 14.42 3.93 5.55
CA ASP A 64 13.73 3.75 6.85
C ASP A 64 13.36 5.09 7.49
N GLN A 65 14.00 6.18 7.04
CA GLN A 65 13.68 7.54 7.46
C GLN A 65 12.46 8.15 6.74
N LEU A 66 11.76 7.37 5.91
CA LEU A 66 10.54 7.78 5.23
C LEU A 66 9.36 6.99 5.81
N VAL A 67 8.51 7.66 6.61
CA VAL A 67 7.27 7.05 7.11
C VAL A 67 6.10 7.55 6.27
N LEU A 68 5.38 6.59 5.72
CA LEU A 68 4.18 6.76 4.94
C LEU A 68 2.98 6.36 5.77
N GLN A 69 1.97 7.20 5.75
CA GLN A 69 0.63 6.90 6.25
C GLN A 69 -0.24 6.47 5.07
N PHE A 70 -0.90 5.33 5.20
CA PHE A 70 -1.91 4.85 4.26
C PHE A 70 -3.26 4.86 4.96
N ALA A 71 -4.20 5.63 4.44
CA ALA A 71 -5.59 5.63 4.87
C ALA A 71 -6.44 4.93 3.80
N THR A 72 -7.18 3.90 4.19
CA THR A 72 -8.10 3.21 3.30
C THR A 72 -9.37 2.83 4.04
N GLU A 73 -10.34 2.28 3.33
CA GLU A 73 -11.59 1.83 3.91
C GLU A 73 -11.85 0.38 3.46
N LEU A 74 -12.02 -0.49 4.44
CA LEU A 74 -12.17 -1.93 4.23
C LEU A 74 -13.28 -2.47 5.14
N CYS A 75 -14.24 -3.21 4.57
CA CYS A 75 -15.41 -3.74 5.30
C CYS A 75 -16.19 -2.65 6.06
N GLY A 76 -16.28 -1.42 5.50
CA GLY A 76 -16.94 -0.28 6.13
C GLY A 76 -16.20 0.31 7.34
N GLN A 77 -14.92 -0.07 7.53
CA GLN A 77 -14.06 0.47 8.59
C GLN A 77 -12.91 1.26 7.96
N ALA A 78 -12.71 2.48 8.44
CA ALA A 78 -11.54 3.28 8.07
C ALA A 78 -10.29 2.69 8.73
N LEU A 79 -9.33 2.28 7.91
CA LEU A 79 -8.07 1.70 8.32
C LEU A 79 -6.94 2.70 8.04
N LYS A 80 -6.16 3.01 9.07
CA LYS A 80 -4.94 3.82 8.96
C LYS A 80 -3.74 2.92 9.24
N MET A 81 -2.75 2.95 8.36
CA MET A 81 -1.54 2.15 8.44
C MET A 81 -0.31 3.05 8.35
N TYR A 82 0.69 2.83 9.19
CA TYR A 82 1.97 3.54 9.11
C TYR A 82 3.08 2.55 8.80
N GLY A 83 3.95 2.91 7.86
CA GLY A 83 5.09 2.06 7.53
C GLY A 83 6.17 2.79 6.74
N HIS A 84 7.33 2.16 6.63
CA HIS A 84 8.46 2.66 5.85
C HIS A 84 8.65 1.83 4.58
N VAL A 85 9.20 2.48 3.55
CA VAL A 85 9.51 1.84 2.28
C VAL A 85 10.77 1.00 2.43
N VAL A 86 10.62 -0.32 2.37
CA VAL A 86 11.75 -1.26 2.46
C VAL A 86 12.33 -1.62 1.10
N ARG A 87 11.53 -1.54 0.03
CA ARG A 87 11.97 -1.91 -1.31
C ARG A 87 11.20 -1.12 -2.36
N THR A 88 11.90 -0.77 -3.42
CA THR A 88 11.35 -0.16 -4.64
C THR A 88 11.72 -1.03 -5.82
N ILE A 89 10.75 -1.30 -6.68
CA ILE A 89 10.92 -2.09 -7.90
C ILE A 89 10.34 -1.27 -9.05
N PRO A 90 11.09 -1.00 -10.13
CA PRO A 90 10.50 -0.40 -11.32
C PRO A 90 9.50 -1.37 -11.93
N TRP A 91 8.26 -0.93 -12.14
CA TRP A 91 7.20 -1.76 -12.70
C TRP A 91 7.01 -1.50 -14.19
N GLU A 92 6.93 -0.23 -14.58
CA GLU A 92 6.79 0.21 -15.97
C GLU A 92 7.50 1.57 -16.14
N THR A 93 7.58 2.10 -17.36
CA THR A 93 8.19 3.42 -17.63
C THR A 93 7.48 4.49 -16.80
N ASP A 94 8.22 5.12 -15.87
CA ASP A 94 7.73 6.13 -14.91
C ASP A 94 6.80 5.63 -13.80
N TYR A 95 6.68 4.30 -13.60
CA TYR A 95 5.88 3.71 -12.51
C TYR A 95 6.70 2.75 -11.66
N TYR A 96 6.43 2.78 -10.36
CA TYR A 96 7.20 2.06 -9.36
C TYR A 96 6.28 1.27 -8.42
N GLU A 97 6.70 0.05 -8.12
CA GLU A 97 6.16 -0.78 -7.07
C GLU A 97 6.96 -0.56 -5.79
N TYR A 98 6.24 -0.32 -4.70
CA TYR A 98 6.79 -0.07 -3.39
C TYR A 98 6.34 -1.15 -2.43
N ALA A 99 7.30 -1.76 -1.75
CA ALA A 99 7.04 -2.63 -0.60
C ALA A 99 7.23 -1.84 0.68
N VAL A 100 6.20 -1.85 1.52
CA VAL A 100 6.17 -1.16 2.81
C VAL A 100 6.15 -2.19 3.92
N ARG A 101 6.93 -1.94 4.96
CA ARG A 101 6.84 -2.65 6.23
C ARG A 101 6.16 -1.76 7.25
N PHE A 102 5.15 -2.29 7.93
CA PHE A 102 4.48 -1.53 8.99
C PHE A 102 5.38 -1.36 10.21
N THR A 103 5.27 -0.20 10.84
CA THR A 103 6.00 0.16 12.07
C THR A 103 5.05 0.34 13.25
N MET A 104 3.89 -0.29 13.19
CA MET A 104 2.81 -0.12 14.16
C MET A 104 2.94 -1.11 15.31
N GLU A 105 2.17 -0.90 16.38
CA GLU A 105 2.12 -1.82 17.51
C GLU A 105 1.40 -3.13 17.17
N GLU A 106 1.73 -4.20 17.90
CA GLU A 106 1.24 -5.56 17.66
C GLU A 106 -0.30 -5.65 17.64
N GLU A 107 -0.98 -4.80 18.40
CA GLU A 107 -2.45 -4.71 18.40
C GLU A 107 -3.01 -4.28 17.02
N GLN A 108 -2.37 -3.33 16.35
CA GLN A 108 -2.77 -2.90 15.01
C GLN A 108 -2.39 -3.94 13.95
N HIS A 109 -1.26 -4.62 14.12
CA HIS A 109 -0.92 -5.79 13.30
C HIS A 109 -2.02 -6.87 13.39
N LEU A 110 -2.53 -7.15 14.59
CA LEU A 110 -3.63 -8.08 14.82
C LEU A 110 -4.93 -7.60 14.17
N GLU A 111 -5.26 -6.31 14.26
CA GLU A 111 -6.44 -5.72 13.63
C GLU A 111 -6.38 -5.84 12.10
N ILE A 112 -5.26 -5.46 11.49
CA ILE A 112 -5.02 -5.61 10.05
C ILE A 112 -5.12 -7.09 9.67
N ASN A 113 -4.51 -8.00 10.43
CA ASN A 113 -4.59 -9.44 10.17
C ASN A 113 -6.04 -9.94 10.20
N ARG A 114 -6.83 -9.52 11.19
CA ARG A 114 -8.26 -9.84 11.28
C ARG A 114 -9.04 -9.32 10.08
N LEU A 115 -8.79 -8.07 9.66
CA LEU A 115 -9.43 -7.47 8.49
C LEU A 115 -9.06 -8.19 7.19
N VAL A 116 -7.77 -8.48 6.99
CA VAL A 116 -7.26 -9.21 5.83
C VAL A 116 -7.82 -10.62 5.79
N ASN A 117 -7.86 -11.35 6.91
CA ASN A 117 -8.47 -12.69 6.96
C ASN A 117 -9.97 -12.65 6.68
N ARG A 118 -10.69 -11.68 7.25
CA ARG A 118 -12.11 -11.47 6.97
C ARG A 118 -12.33 -11.22 5.49
N LEU A 119 -11.48 -10.39 4.87
CA LEU A 119 -11.53 -10.13 3.43
C LEU A 119 -11.26 -11.41 2.64
N ALA A 120 -10.24 -12.19 3.00
CA ALA A 120 -9.89 -13.45 2.35
C ALA A 120 -11.05 -14.47 2.39
N ILE A 121 -11.73 -14.58 3.54
CA ILE A 121 -12.91 -15.43 3.70
C ILE A 121 -14.05 -14.95 2.81
N ARG A 122 -14.33 -13.64 2.77
CA ARG A 122 -15.36 -13.05 1.90
C ARG A 122 -15.06 -13.29 0.41
N TYR A 123 -13.81 -13.11 0.00
CA TYR A 123 -13.32 -13.44 -1.34
C TYR A 123 -13.56 -14.91 -1.68
N ARG A 124 -13.20 -15.83 -0.79
CA ARG A 124 -13.44 -17.28 -0.96
C ARG A 124 -14.92 -17.62 -1.09
N GLN A 125 -15.79 -16.88 -0.39
CA GLN A 125 -17.24 -17.09 -0.42
C GLN A 125 -17.91 -16.48 -1.67
N LYS A 126 -17.17 -15.85 -2.60
CA LYS A 126 -17.70 -15.11 -3.77
C LYS A 126 -18.78 -14.08 -3.42
N ARG A 127 -18.91 -13.72 -2.13
CA ARG A 127 -19.70 -12.56 -1.71
C ARG A 127 -18.85 -11.37 -2.11
N SER A 128 -19.32 -10.66 -3.13
CA SER A 128 -18.73 -9.47 -3.71
C SER A 128 -17.95 -8.70 -2.64
N ALA A 129 -16.65 -8.54 -2.85
CA ALA A 129 -15.85 -7.58 -2.10
C ALA A 129 -16.31 -6.17 -2.54
N THR A 130 -17.51 -5.76 -2.12
CA THR A 130 -18.15 -4.48 -2.48
C THR A 130 -18.02 -3.46 -1.37
N GLU A 131 -17.64 -3.87 -0.16
CA GLU A 131 -17.44 -2.96 0.97
C GLU A 131 -15.97 -2.55 1.09
N GLY A 132 -15.44 -1.87 0.08
CA GLY A 132 -14.09 -1.29 0.11
C GLY A 132 -13.81 -0.49 -1.16
N ARG A 133 -12.79 0.38 -1.11
CA ARG A 133 -12.37 1.20 -2.26
C ARG A 133 -11.59 0.38 -3.29
N PHE A 134 -12.18 -0.70 -3.80
CA PHE A 134 -11.55 -1.57 -4.79
C PHE A 134 -11.64 -0.95 -6.19
N PHE A 135 -10.49 -0.80 -6.83
CA PHE A 135 -10.37 -0.38 -8.20
C PHE A 135 -10.43 -1.60 -9.14
N LYS A 136 -11.41 -1.60 -10.03
CA LYS A 136 -11.65 -2.67 -11.02
C LYS A 136 -11.19 -2.32 -12.44
N GLY A 137 -10.58 -1.16 -12.63
CA GLY A 137 -10.11 -0.67 -13.92
C GLY A 137 -8.67 -1.05 -14.24
N ASP A 138 -8.14 -0.47 -15.32
CA ASP A 138 -6.74 -0.58 -15.68
C ASP A 138 -5.87 0.25 -14.72
N ARG A 139 -4.98 -0.45 -14.00
CA ARG A 139 -4.06 0.13 -13.02
C ARG A 139 -3.19 1.21 -13.65
N LEU A 140 -2.77 1.00 -14.90
CA LEU A 140 -1.95 1.95 -15.62
C LEU A 140 -2.74 3.21 -15.97
N ALA A 141 -4.01 3.08 -16.38
CA ALA A 141 -4.86 4.23 -16.65
C ALA A 141 -5.06 5.08 -15.39
N PHE A 142 -5.32 4.45 -14.24
CA PHE A 142 -5.44 5.16 -12.97
C PHE A 142 -4.16 5.90 -12.57
N LEU A 143 -3.01 5.25 -12.70
CA LEU A 143 -1.72 5.87 -12.39
C LEU A 143 -1.39 7.01 -13.36
N LYS A 144 -1.75 6.90 -14.64
CA LYS A 144 -1.63 7.97 -15.64
C LYS A 144 -2.49 9.18 -15.26
N GLU A 145 -3.75 8.95 -14.88
CA GLU A 145 -4.65 10.02 -14.43
C GLU A 145 -4.10 10.74 -13.20
N LEU A 146 -3.59 9.99 -12.22
CA LEU A 146 -2.95 10.56 -11.03
C LEU A 146 -1.69 11.36 -11.38
N ALA A 147 -0.85 10.84 -12.29
CA ALA A 147 0.33 11.54 -12.74
C ALA A 147 -0.04 12.87 -13.40
N GLN A 148 -1.03 12.87 -14.29
CA GLN A 148 -1.55 14.07 -14.95
C GLN A 148 -2.17 15.06 -13.96
N ALA A 149 -2.96 14.59 -13.00
CA ALA A 149 -3.55 15.44 -11.96
C ALA A 149 -2.48 16.11 -11.10
N SER A 150 -1.43 15.37 -10.72
CA SER A 150 -0.31 15.91 -9.94
C SER A 150 0.53 16.93 -10.71
N LEU A 151 0.65 16.78 -12.03
CA LEU A 151 1.31 17.74 -12.92
C LEU A 151 0.46 19.00 -13.13
N ALA A 152 -0.86 18.83 -13.29
CA ALA A 152 -1.80 19.94 -13.47
C ALA A 152 -1.87 20.84 -12.23
N MET A 153 -1.90 20.26 -11.02
CA MET A 153 -1.86 21.07 -9.78
C MET A 153 -0.58 21.90 -9.65
N ARG A 154 0.57 21.35 -10.07
CA ARG A 154 1.84 22.09 -10.09
C ARG A 154 1.88 23.20 -11.13
N ALA A 155 1.13 23.07 -12.23
CA ALA A 155 1.06 24.08 -13.28
C ALA A 155 0.12 25.24 -12.95
N SER A 156 -0.85 25.05 -12.04
CA SER A 156 -1.77 26.11 -11.59
C SER A 156 -1.19 27.05 -10.52
N GLU A 157 -0.02 26.74 -9.95
CA GLU A 157 0.67 27.59 -8.97
C GLU A 157 1.88 28.37 -9.55
N ALA A 158 2.08 28.34 -10.88
CA ALA A 158 3.18 29.01 -11.57
C ALA A 158 2.76 30.26 -12.34
#